data_AF-A0A9K3GHR6-F1
#
_entry.id   AF-A0A9K3GHR6-F1
#
_cell.length_a   1.000
_cell.length_b   1.000
_cell.length_c   1.000
_cell.angle_alpha   90.00
_cell.angle_beta   90.00
_cell.angle_gamma   90.00
#
_symmetry.space_group_name_H-M   'P 1'
#
loop_
_entity.id
_entity.type
_entity.pdbx_description
1 polymer ?
#
loop_
_entity_poly.entity_id
_entity_poly.type
_entity_poly.pdbx_seq_one_letter_code
_entity_poly.pdbx_strand_id
1 'polypeptide(L)'
;MCVTQSTLEIPYNHSVPLVVAPRMQPCTEESFPLYELKIGDLVVVKGQVLEVHHLFWCGPCYGRVCRRRGSPAPPPHLARLRPRAYLTGKDWLTGEVVKPERAITVNSTNSEIHMAVCEETEYEVLYAESDTDYVVCLNAEGEEAEIQMPSTTYSSVHHREVIEVGLAQGHRVLITVQRCNKQERVCSCRVVYDQ
;
A
#
# COMPACT_ATOMS: atom_id res chain seq x y z
N MET A 1 -53.93 -32.99 -1.12
CA MET A 1 -53.01 -33.18 -2.27
C MET A 1 -52.22 -31.90 -2.45
N CYS A 2 -51.03 -32.04 -3.04
CA CYS A 2 -49.83 -31.24 -2.82
C CYS A 2 -49.82 -29.80 -3.36
N VAL A 3 -48.90 -29.04 -2.75
CA VAL A 3 -48.36 -27.72 -3.13
C VAL A 3 -47.75 -27.78 -4.53
N THR A 4 -48.00 -26.76 -5.35
CA THR A 4 -47.17 -26.48 -6.54
C THR A 4 -46.34 -25.23 -6.26
N GLN A 5 -45.04 -25.43 -6.03
CA GLN A 5 -44.03 -24.39 -6.12
C GLN A 5 -43.74 -24.17 -7.60
N SER A 6 -43.87 -22.93 -8.07
CA SER A 6 -43.26 -22.50 -9.33
C SER A 6 -41.82 -22.07 -9.02
N THR A 7 -40.86 -22.91 -9.40
CA THR A 7 -39.45 -22.56 -9.50
C THR A 7 -39.25 -21.65 -10.70
N LEU A 8 -38.93 -20.38 -10.44
CA LEU A 8 -38.41 -19.46 -11.46
C LEU A 8 -36.91 -19.77 -11.61
N GLU A 9 -36.54 -20.47 -12.68
CA GLU A 9 -35.13 -20.65 -13.07
C GLU A 9 -34.62 -19.33 -13.66
N ILE A 10 -33.70 -18.68 -12.96
CA ILE A 10 -32.92 -17.57 -13.53
C ILE A 10 -31.68 -18.20 -14.19
N PRO A 11 -31.51 -18.11 -15.52
CA PRO A 11 -30.30 -18.58 -16.17
C PRO A 11 -29.17 -17.59 -15.88
N TYR A 12 -28.27 -17.94 -14.95
CA TYR A 12 -27.02 -17.21 -14.77
C TYR A 12 -26.08 -17.55 -15.93
N ASN A 13 -26.00 -16.66 -16.91
CA ASN A 13 -25.05 -16.74 -17.99
C ASN A 13 -24.36 -15.38 -18.17
N HIS A 14 -23.35 -15.11 -17.34
CA HIS A 14 -22.30 -14.14 -17.68
C HIS A 14 -20.96 -14.69 -17.17
N SER A 15 -20.25 -15.33 -18.09
CA SER A 15 -18.83 -15.61 -18.02
C SER A 15 -18.06 -14.29 -17.98
N VAL A 16 -17.87 -13.75 -16.77
CA VAL A 16 -16.82 -12.78 -16.51
C VAL A 16 -15.50 -13.53 -16.67
N PRO A 17 -14.53 -13.04 -17.49
CA PRO A 17 -13.25 -13.70 -17.59
C PRO A 17 -12.57 -13.68 -16.23
N LEU A 18 -12.42 -14.86 -15.62
CA LEU A 18 -11.60 -15.10 -14.44
C LEU A 18 -10.19 -14.60 -14.72
N VAL A 19 -9.84 -13.43 -14.19
CA VAL A 19 -8.45 -13.05 -14.02
C VAL A 19 -7.98 -13.82 -12.79
N VAL A 20 -7.34 -14.96 -13.05
CA VAL A 20 -6.69 -15.79 -12.03
C VAL A 20 -5.68 -14.92 -11.29
N ALA A 21 -5.90 -14.66 -10.00
CA ALA A 21 -4.88 -14.09 -9.15
C ALA A 21 -3.72 -15.10 -9.05
N PRO A 22 -2.48 -14.71 -9.35
CA PRO A 22 -1.35 -15.62 -9.34
C PRO A 22 -1.15 -16.19 -7.93
N ARG A 23 -0.85 -17.50 -7.86
CA ARG A 23 -0.40 -18.18 -6.62
C ARG A 23 0.67 -17.34 -5.93
N MET A 24 0.52 -17.12 -4.62
CA MET A 24 1.45 -16.38 -3.77
C MET A 24 2.90 -16.71 -4.14
N GLN A 25 3.49 -15.82 -4.95
CA GLN A 25 4.93 -15.75 -5.07
C GLN A 25 5.42 -15.01 -3.81
N PRO A 26 6.50 -15.46 -3.18
CA PRO A 26 7.12 -14.65 -2.13
C PRO A 26 7.40 -13.27 -2.72
N CYS A 27 7.11 -12.20 -1.96
CA CYS A 27 7.46 -10.84 -2.35
C CYS A 27 8.95 -10.84 -2.75
N THR A 28 9.23 -10.78 -4.05
CA THR A 28 10.60 -10.70 -4.52
C THR A 28 11.07 -9.29 -4.22
N GLU A 29 12.02 -9.18 -3.30
CA GLU A 29 12.76 -7.95 -3.09
C GLU A 29 13.50 -7.64 -4.40
N GLU A 30 12.88 -6.81 -5.23
CA GLU A 30 13.53 -6.34 -6.44
C GLU A 30 14.44 -5.16 -6.09
N SER A 31 15.71 -5.36 -6.38
CA SER A 31 16.72 -4.32 -6.35
C SER A 31 16.52 -3.37 -7.52
N PHE A 32 16.15 -2.12 -7.23
CA PHE A 32 16.00 -1.10 -8.26
C PHE A 32 17.17 -0.11 -8.24
N PRO A 33 17.59 0.38 -9.41
CA PRO A 33 18.58 1.44 -9.49
C PRO A 33 18.06 2.71 -8.82
N LEU A 34 18.78 3.19 -7.81
CA LEU A 34 18.43 4.39 -7.04
C LEU A 34 18.17 5.64 -7.90
N TYR A 35 18.77 5.74 -9.09
CA TYR A 35 18.57 6.88 -9.99
C TYR A 35 17.20 6.90 -10.68
N GLU A 36 16.45 5.80 -10.65
CA GLU A 36 15.09 5.71 -11.19
C GLU A 36 14.01 6.02 -10.15
N LEU A 37 14.40 6.15 -8.87
CA LEU A 37 13.49 6.41 -7.77
C LEU A 37 12.78 7.77 -7.93
N LYS A 38 11.47 7.79 -7.71
CA LYS A 38 10.60 8.96 -7.80
C LYS A 38 9.92 9.26 -6.47
N ILE A 39 9.41 10.48 -6.36
CA ILE A 39 8.52 10.87 -5.25
C ILE A 39 7.20 10.09 -5.42
N GLY A 40 6.73 9.48 -4.34
CA GLY A 40 5.57 8.59 -4.29
C GLY A 40 5.92 7.10 -4.35
N ASP A 41 7.16 6.75 -4.74
CA ASP A 41 7.58 5.34 -4.75
C ASP A 41 7.67 4.78 -3.33
N LEU A 42 7.41 3.48 -3.18
CA LEU A 42 7.52 2.75 -1.93
C LEU A 42 8.86 2.02 -1.85
N VAL A 43 9.65 2.31 -0.82
CA VAL A 43 10.99 1.74 -0.62
C VAL A 43 11.11 1.05 0.73
N VAL A 44 11.88 -0.03 0.78
CA VAL A 44 12.19 -0.74 2.02
C VAL A 44 13.53 -0.24 2.55
N VAL A 45 13.50 0.35 3.75
CA VAL A 45 14.70 0.86 4.40
C VAL A 45 14.78 0.37 5.84
N LYS A 46 15.82 -0.41 6.13
CA LYS A 46 16.01 -1.06 7.44
C LYS A 46 14.78 -1.87 7.88
N GLY A 47 14.12 -2.53 6.92
CA GLY A 47 12.93 -3.34 7.14
C GLY A 47 11.62 -2.55 7.26
N GLN A 48 11.63 -1.22 7.15
CA GLN A 48 10.42 -0.39 7.15
C GLN A 48 10.05 0.03 5.73
N VAL A 49 8.76 -0.01 5.40
CA VAL A 49 8.25 0.49 4.11
C VAL A 49 8.00 2.00 4.24
N LEU A 50 8.62 2.78 3.36
CA LEU A 50 8.51 4.24 3.32
C LEU A 50 7.99 4.71 1.96
N GLU A 51 7.07 5.65 1.96
CA GLU A 51 6.69 6.41 0.78
C GLU A 51 7.64 7.60 0.60
N VAL A 52 8.34 7.67 -0.54
CA VAL A 52 9.31 8.74 -0.81
C VAL A 52 8.60 10.08 -0.97
N HIS A 53 8.81 10.98 -0.01
CA HIS A 53 8.20 12.31 -0.03
C HIS A 53 9.14 13.38 -0.60
N HIS A 54 10.43 13.28 -0.30
CA HIS A 54 11.46 14.13 -0.90
C HIS A 54 12.66 13.29 -1.31
N LEU A 55 13.19 13.60 -2.48
CA LEU A 55 14.43 13.03 -3.02
C LEU A 55 15.31 14.17 -3.51
N PHE A 56 16.56 14.21 -3.03
CA PHE A 56 17.55 15.19 -3.42
C PHE A 56 18.89 14.51 -3.72
N TRP A 57 19.58 15.00 -4.74
CA TRP A 57 20.88 14.50 -5.15
C TRP A 57 21.97 15.54 -4.85
N CYS A 58 22.98 15.16 -4.09
CA CYS A 58 24.16 15.98 -3.82
C CYS A 58 25.36 15.48 -4.63
N GLY A 59 25.89 16.30 -5.53
CA GLY A 59 27.19 16.04 -6.17
C GLY A 59 28.37 16.44 -5.26
N PRO A 60 29.61 16.07 -5.61
CA PRO A 60 30.80 16.60 -4.94
C PRO A 60 30.83 18.13 -5.03
N CYS A 61 30.92 18.83 -3.89
CA CYS A 61 30.98 20.29 -3.87
C CYS A 61 32.38 20.75 -4.35
N TYR A 62 32.51 21.23 -5.58
CA TYR A 62 33.70 21.93 -6.06
C TYR A 62 33.54 23.44 -5.83
N GLY A 63 34.31 24.04 -4.93
CA GLY A 63 34.43 25.51 -4.85
C GLY A 63 33.26 26.30 -4.23
N ARG A 64 32.65 25.80 -3.14
CA ARG A 64 31.67 26.51 -2.27
C ARG A 64 30.24 26.69 -2.77
N VAL A 65 29.81 26.09 -3.88
CA VAL A 65 28.40 26.20 -4.33
C VAL A 65 27.78 24.84 -4.56
N CYS A 66 27.33 24.20 -3.49
CA CYS A 66 26.31 23.17 -3.60
C CYS A 66 24.96 23.89 -3.85
N ARG A 67 24.61 24.15 -5.12
CA ARG A 67 23.35 24.81 -5.48
C ARG A 67 22.20 23.92 -5.01
N ARG A 68 21.57 24.28 -3.88
CA ARG A 68 20.31 23.71 -3.39
C ARG A 68 19.24 23.88 -4.46
N ARG A 69 19.07 22.90 -5.34
CA ARG A 69 17.87 22.73 -6.16
C ARG A 69 17.54 21.25 -6.19
N GLY A 70 16.32 20.92 -5.75
CA GLY A 70 15.73 19.60 -5.92
C GLY A 70 15.60 19.30 -7.40
N SER A 71 16.62 18.67 -7.97
CA SER A 71 16.54 18.06 -9.29
C SER A 71 16.12 16.61 -9.06
N PRO A 72 14.98 16.16 -9.61
CA PRO A 72 14.47 14.81 -9.39
C PRO A 72 15.38 13.72 -9.98
N ALA A 73 16.14 14.04 -11.03
CA ALA A 73 17.18 13.16 -11.59
C ALA A 73 18.57 13.76 -11.38
N PRO A 74 19.62 12.93 -11.17
CA PRO A 74 20.99 13.40 -11.30
C PRO A 74 21.19 13.86 -12.76
N PRO A 75 21.56 15.12 -13.02
CA PRO A 75 21.95 15.57 -14.35
C PRO A 75 22.96 14.59 -14.98
N PRO A 76 22.90 14.30 -16.29
CA PRO A 76 23.76 13.31 -16.93
C PRO A 76 25.26 13.54 -16.72
N HIS A 77 25.68 14.81 -16.57
CA HIS A 77 27.07 15.18 -16.28
C HIS A 77 27.51 14.88 -14.83
N LEU A 78 26.56 14.69 -13.90
CA LEU A 78 26.82 14.26 -12.52
C LEU A 78 26.94 12.73 -12.39
N ALA A 79 26.52 11.92 -13.37
CA ALA A 79 26.61 10.45 -13.30
C ALA A 79 28.06 9.94 -13.12
N ARG A 80 29.05 10.65 -13.68
CA ARG A 80 30.48 10.32 -13.50
C ARG A 80 31.02 10.65 -12.10
N LEU A 81 30.30 11.46 -11.33
CA LEU A 81 30.79 12.08 -10.09
C LEU A 81 30.29 11.39 -8.82
N ARG A 82 29.61 10.24 -8.94
CA ARG A 82 29.08 9.47 -7.80
C ARG A 82 28.28 10.35 -6.81
N PRO A 83 27.17 10.99 -7.24
CA PRO A 83 26.36 11.79 -6.34
C PRO A 83 25.89 11.00 -5.09
N ARG A 84 25.32 11.66 -4.09
CA ARG A 84 24.64 11.00 -2.97
C ARG A 84 23.17 11.31 -3.06
N ALA A 85 22.32 10.30 -2.97
CA ALA A 85 20.90 10.52 -2.79
C ALA A 85 20.61 10.73 -1.30
N TYR A 86 19.77 11.72 -1.03
CA TYR A 86 19.16 11.98 0.25
C TYR A 86 17.67 11.85 0.04
N LEU A 87 17.04 10.94 0.77
CA LEU A 87 15.59 10.78 0.75
C LEU A 87 15.01 10.94 2.14
N THR A 88 13.82 11.51 2.19
CA THR A 88 12.92 11.49 3.34
C THR A 88 11.60 10.93 2.88
N GLY A 89 10.99 10.07 3.70
CA GLY A 89 9.71 9.47 3.40
C GLY A 89 8.74 9.55 4.54
N LYS A 90 7.49 9.16 4.27
CA LYS A 90 6.50 8.87 5.29
C LYS A 90 6.50 7.38 5.56
N ASP A 91 6.42 6.99 6.82
CA ASP A 91 6.14 5.61 7.18
C ASP A 91 4.80 5.22 6.56
N TRP A 92 4.80 4.13 5.80
CA TRP A 92 3.64 3.71 5.03
C TRP A 92 2.47 3.24 5.91
N LEU A 93 2.74 2.73 7.12
CA LEU A 93 1.70 2.32 8.07
C LEU A 93 1.15 3.53 8.83
N THR A 94 2.02 4.38 9.36
CA THR A 94 1.60 5.45 10.28
C THR A 94 1.35 6.79 9.59
N GLY A 95 1.84 6.97 8.37
CA GLY A 95 1.85 8.25 7.67
C GLY A 95 2.82 9.27 8.25
N GLU A 96 3.57 8.92 9.30
CA GLU A 96 4.49 9.84 9.97
C GLU A 96 5.71 10.13 9.09
N VAL A 97 6.08 11.41 8.98
CA VAL A 97 7.29 11.80 8.25
C VAL A 97 8.51 11.36 9.04
N VAL A 98 9.32 10.51 8.43
CA VAL A 98 10.63 10.11 8.99
C VAL A 98 11.52 11.35 9.01
N LYS A 99 11.91 11.78 10.22
CA LYS A 99 12.67 13.02 10.43
C LYS A 99 13.94 13.07 9.56
N PRO A 100 14.34 14.25 9.04
CA PRO A 100 15.53 14.43 8.20
C PRO A 100 16.85 13.99 8.87
N GLU A 101 16.90 13.95 10.20
CA GLU A 101 18.04 13.42 10.96
C GLU A 101 18.28 11.92 10.69
N ARG A 102 17.24 11.21 10.21
CA ARG A 102 17.29 9.83 9.73
C ARG A 102 17.30 9.76 8.20
N ALA A 103 17.57 10.86 7.50
CA ALA A 103 17.62 10.89 6.04
C ALA A 103 18.56 9.80 5.53
N ILE A 104 18.02 8.96 4.67
CA ILE A 104 18.73 7.78 4.21
C ILE A 104 19.70 8.25 3.14
N THR A 105 21.00 8.14 3.45
CA THR A 105 22.07 8.51 2.54
C THR A 105 22.50 7.26 1.79
N VAL A 106 22.29 7.25 0.48
CA VAL A 106 22.69 6.14 -0.38
C VAL A 106 23.76 6.64 -1.35
N ASN A 107 24.92 5.96 -1.38
CA ASN A 107 26.06 6.34 -2.25
C ASN A 107 25.77 5.92 -3.70
N SER A 108 25.69 6.86 -4.64
CA SER A 108 24.88 6.62 -5.86
C SER A 108 25.46 5.79 -7.00
N THR A 109 26.70 5.31 -7.04
CA THR A 109 27.16 4.80 -8.34
C THR A 109 26.67 3.41 -8.73
N ASN A 110 26.24 2.57 -7.79
CA ASN A 110 25.73 1.21 -8.03
C ASN A 110 24.88 0.71 -6.85
N SER A 111 24.36 1.62 -6.02
CA SER A 111 23.54 1.19 -4.89
C SER A 111 22.13 0.91 -5.38
N GLU A 112 21.75 -0.35 -5.22
CA GLU A 112 20.38 -0.80 -5.34
C GLU A 112 19.59 -0.34 -4.12
N ILE A 113 18.33 0.01 -4.32
CA ILE A 113 17.36 0.20 -3.26
C ILE A 113 16.27 -0.85 -3.42
N HIS A 114 15.87 -1.47 -2.32
CA HIS A 114 14.78 -2.43 -2.34
C HIS A 114 13.46 -1.65 -2.48
N MET A 115 12.76 -1.89 -3.58
CA MET A 115 11.39 -1.40 -3.74
C MET A 115 10.44 -2.28 -2.94
N ALA A 116 9.45 -1.68 -2.31
CA ALA A 116 8.36 -2.44 -1.72
C ALA A 116 7.35 -2.76 -2.83
N VAL A 117 7.23 -4.04 -3.18
CA VAL A 117 6.13 -4.52 -4.03
C VAL A 117 4.93 -4.74 -3.13
N CYS A 118 3.82 -4.13 -3.51
CA CYS A 118 2.58 -4.16 -2.75
C CYS A 118 1.50 -4.87 -3.54
N GLU A 119 0.76 -5.75 -2.87
CA GLU A 119 -0.40 -6.45 -3.42
C GLU A 119 -1.66 -5.89 -2.78
N GLU A 120 -2.70 -5.71 -3.58
CA GLU A 120 -4.01 -5.26 -3.12
C GLU A 120 -5.01 -6.39 -3.24
N THR A 121 -5.71 -6.67 -2.15
CA THR A 121 -6.75 -7.70 -2.10
C THR A 121 -8.01 -7.09 -1.51
N GLU A 122 -9.14 -7.31 -2.18
CA GLU A 122 -10.45 -6.89 -1.70
C GLU A 122 -11.05 -7.99 -0.81
N TYR A 123 -11.64 -7.55 0.30
CA TYR A 123 -12.31 -8.40 1.27
C TYR A 123 -13.70 -7.84 1.60
N GLU A 124 -14.64 -8.73 1.87
CA GLU A 124 -15.93 -8.41 2.47
C GLU A 124 -15.84 -8.53 3.99
N VAL A 125 -16.25 -7.50 4.72
CA VAL A 125 -16.22 -7.53 6.18
C VAL A 125 -17.45 -8.27 6.70
N LEU A 126 -17.23 -9.32 7.49
CA LEU A 126 -18.30 -10.12 8.09
C LEU A 126 -18.76 -9.52 9.41
N TYR A 127 -17.82 -9.23 10.31
CA TYR A 127 -18.07 -8.57 11.58
C TYR A 127 -16.80 -7.93 12.13
N ALA A 128 -16.98 -6.93 12.98
CA ALA A 128 -15.93 -6.29 13.77
C ALA A 128 -16.08 -6.74 15.23
N GLU A 129 -15.02 -7.27 15.81
CA GLU A 129 -14.99 -7.56 17.24
C GLU A 129 -14.75 -6.26 18.01
N SER A 130 -15.64 -5.93 18.96
CA SER A 130 -15.58 -4.65 19.71
C SER A 130 -14.31 -4.49 20.54
N ASP A 131 -13.67 -5.60 20.89
CA ASP A 131 -12.64 -5.65 21.92
C ASP A 131 -11.24 -5.87 21.36
N THR A 132 -11.10 -6.24 20.08
CA THR A 132 -9.82 -6.76 19.55
C THR A 132 -9.15 -5.85 18.51
N ASP A 133 -9.73 -4.73 18.09
CA ASP A 133 -9.19 -3.90 16.98
C ASP A 133 -8.94 -4.72 15.70
N TYR A 134 -9.62 -5.86 15.53
CA TYR A 134 -9.58 -6.70 14.34
C TYR A 134 -10.96 -6.81 13.70
N VAL A 135 -10.97 -7.01 12.39
CA VAL A 135 -12.16 -7.34 11.60
C VAL A 135 -11.98 -8.69 10.94
N VAL A 136 -13.02 -9.52 11.00
CA VAL A 136 -13.06 -10.80 10.31
C VAL A 136 -13.66 -10.56 8.93
N CYS A 137 -12.90 -10.92 7.91
CA CYS A 137 -13.24 -10.63 6.53
C CYS A 137 -13.17 -11.89 5.67
N LEU A 138 -13.89 -11.89 4.55
CA LEU A 138 -13.92 -12.96 3.56
C LEU A 138 -13.32 -12.45 2.25
N ASN A 139 -12.39 -13.19 1.65
CA ASN A 139 -11.93 -12.88 0.29
C ASN A 139 -12.89 -13.44 -0.77
N ALA A 140 -12.60 -13.16 -2.04
CA ALA A 140 -13.40 -13.68 -3.17
C ALA A 140 -13.38 -15.22 -3.30
N GLU A 141 -12.44 -15.91 -2.65
CA GLU A 141 -12.30 -17.37 -2.65
C GLU A 141 -13.09 -18.02 -1.49
N GLY A 142 -13.68 -17.22 -0.60
CA GLY A 142 -14.37 -17.70 0.58
C GLY A 142 -13.44 -18.03 1.75
N GLU A 143 -12.18 -17.60 1.71
CA GLU A 143 -11.25 -17.74 2.83
C GLU A 143 -11.42 -16.59 3.82
N GLU A 144 -11.49 -16.95 5.10
CA GLU A 144 -11.55 -15.99 6.20
C GLU A 144 -10.16 -15.46 6.55
N ALA A 145 -10.08 -14.16 6.83
CA ALA A 145 -8.89 -13.49 7.30
C ALA A 145 -9.22 -12.51 8.43
N GLU A 146 -8.38 -12.51 9.46
CA GLU A 146 -8.38 -11.48 10.51
C GLU A 146 -7.49 -10.33 10.07
N ILE A 147 -8.06 -9.13 9.95
CA ILE A 147 -7.36 -7.95 9.45
C ILE A 147 -7.40 -6.87 10.54
N GLN A 148 -6.24 -6.28 10.83
CA GLN A 148 -6.17 -5.23 11.84
C GLN A 148 -6.94 -3.99 11.36
N MET A 149 -7.78 -3.44 12.23
CA MET A 149 -8.50 -2.21 11.97
C MET A 149 -7.52 -1.05 11.73
N PRO A 150 -7.87 -0.12 10.83
CA PRO A 150 -7.08 1.08 10.65
C PRO A 150 -6.89 1.81 11.98
N SER A 151 -5.66 2.26 12.25
CA SER A 151 -5.35 3.06 13.44
C SER A 151 -6.14 4.37 13.48
N THR A 152 -6.15 5.06 14.62
CA THR A 152 -6.87 6.35 14.77
C THR A 152 -6.12 7.55 14.18
N THR A 153 -5.16 7.33 13.28
CA THR A 153 -4.49 8.40 12.54
C THR A 153 -5.42 9.00 11.49
N TYR A 154 -5.25 10.29 11.15
CA TYR A 154 -6.23 11.10 10.41
C TYR A 154 -6.81 10.47 9.12
N SER A 155 -6.01 9.76 8.31
CA SER A 155 -6.49 9.06 7.10
C SER A 155 -7.24 7.75 7.40
N SER A 156 -6.97 7.16 8.56
CA SER A 156 -7.41 5.84 8.97
C SER A 156 -8.68 5.89 9.84
N VAL A 157 -8.94 7.04 10.50
CA VAL A 157 -10.20 7.28 11.24
C VAL A 157 -11.42 7.11 10.33
N HIS A 158 -11.36 7.64 9.11
CA HIS A 158 -12.48 7.54 8.18
C HIS A 158 -12.77 6.10 7.77
N HIS A 159 -11.74 5.28 7.52
CA HIS A 159 -11.93 3.87 7.18
C HIS A 159 -12.59 3.09 8.32
N ARG A 160 -12.12 3.32 9.55
CA ARG A 160 -12.71 2.69 10.74
C ARG A 160 -14.18 3.06 10.91
N GLU A 161 -14.51 4.34 10.81
CA GLU A 161 -15.89 4.83 10.91
C GLU A 161 -16.79 4.23 9.82
N VAL A 162 -16.33 4.17 8.57
CA VAL A 162 -17.10 3.58 7.46
C VAL A 162 -17.38 2.10 7.70
N ILE A 163 -16.41 1.34 8.21
CA ILE A 163 -16.58 -0.07 8.55
C ILE A 163 -17.60 -0.23 9.69
N GLU A 164 -17.39 0.47 10.81
CA GLU A 164 -18.24 0.35 12.00
C GLU A 164 -19.69 0.78 11.70
N VAL A 165 -19.88 1.93 11.04
CA VAL A 165 -21.22 2.45 10.70
C VAL A 165 -21.89 1.59 9.63
N GLY A 166 -21.16 1.15 8.60
CA GLY A 166 -21.69 0.30 7.55
C GLY A 166 -22.23 -1.02 8.09
N LEU A 167 -21.46 -1.68 8.97
CA LEU A 167 -21.88 -2.91 9.63
C LEU A 167 -23.07 -2.69 10.57
N ALA A 168 -23.06 -1.60 11.36
CA ALA A 168 -24.16 -1.28 12.28
C ALA A 168 -25.49 -1.02 11.55
N GLN A 169 -25.43 -0.56 10.29
CA GLN A 169 -26.60 -0.35 9.43
C GLN A 169 -27.04 -1.62 8.69
N GLY A 170 -26.33 -2.73 8.85
CA GLY A 170 -26.60 -3.98 8.14
C GLY A 170 -26.24 -3.92 6.65
N HIS A 171 -25.39 -2.98 6.25
CA HIS A 171 -24.92 -2.87 4.87
C HIS A 171 -23.68 -3.76 4.64
N ARG A 172 -23.50 -4.16 3.39
CA ARG A 172 -22.31 -4.89 2.96
C ARG A 172 -21.13 -3.94 2.86
N VAL A 173 -20.03 -4.24 3.55
CA VAL A 173 -18.81 -3.42 3.55
C VAL A 173 -17.69 -4.17 2.84
N LEU A 174 -17.08 -3.53 1.85
CA LEU A 174 -15.88 -4.03 1.17
C LEU A 174 -14.67 -3.17 1.57
N ILE A 175 -13.57 -3.83 1.93
CA ILE A 175 -12.29 -3.19 2.23
C ILE A 175 -11.23 -3.66 1.25
N THR A 176 -10.33 -2.77 0.87
CA THR A 176 -9.13 -3.12 0.11
C THR A 176 -7.94 -3.08 1.06
N VAL A 177 -7.26 -4.21 1.19
CA VAL A 177 -6.07 -4.37 2.01
C VAL A 177 -4.86 -4.41 1.10
N GLN A 178 -3.93 -3.49 1.36
CA GLN A 178 -2.65 -3.44 0.70
C GLN A 178 -1.63 -4.15 1.59
N ARG A 179 -0.89 -5.13 1.04
CA ARG A 179 0.16 -5.88 1.74
C ARG A 179 1.52 -5.57 1.12
N CYS A 180 2.47 -5.15 1.93
CA CYS A 180 3.83 -4.83 1.51
C CYS A 180 4.82 -5.35 2.57
N ASN A 181 5.78 -6.19 2.18
CA ASN A 181 6.87 -6.65 3.06
C ASN A 181 6.39 -7.18 4.45
N LYS A 182 5.42 -8.12 4.46
CA LYS A 182 4.79 -8.70 5.66
C LYS A 182 4.01 -7.71 6.55
N GLN A 183 3.81 -6.48 6.08
CA GLN A 183 2.94 -5.50 6.70
C GLN A 183 1.67 -5.39 5.86
N GLU A 184 0.55 -5.09 6.51
CA GLU A 184 -0.73 -4.89 5.85
C GLU A 184 -1.43 -3.65 6.39
N ARG A 185 -2.20 -2.98 5.53
CA ARG A 185 -3.05 -1.85 5.91
C ARG A 185 -4.30 -1.82 5.05
N VAL A 186 -5.39 -1.33 5.62
CA VAL A 186 -6.60 -0.99 4.86
C VAL A 186 -6.36 0.31 4.10
N CYS A 187 -6.30 0.26 2.78
CA CYS A 187 -6.06 1.41 1.92
C CYS A 187 -7.35 2.05 1.36
N SER A 188 -8.46 1.31 1.35
CA SER A 188 -9.76 1.78 0.89
C SER A 188 -10.88 1.00 1.57
N CYS A 189 -12.04 1.64 1.73
CA CYS A 189 -13.26 1.02 2.20
C CYS A 189 -14.46 1.59 1.44
N ARG A 190 -15.46 0.76 1.14
CA ARG A 190 -16.70 1.19 0.51
C ARG A 190 -17.89 0.39 1.05
N VAL A 191 -19.02 1.08 1.19
CA VAL A 191 -20.30 0.45 1.52
C VAL A 191 -21.03 0.14 0.21
N VAL A 192 -21.49 -1.08 0.07
CA VAL A 192 -22.32 -1.54 -1.04
C VAL A 192 -23.78 -1.47 -0.59
N TYR A 193 -24.54 -0.62 -1.25
CA TYR A 193 -25.98 -0.49 -1.02
C TYR A 193 -26.71 -1.42 -1.99
N ASP A 194 -27.51 -2.33 -1.46
CA ASP A 194 -28.50 -3.05 -2.25
C ASP A 194 -29.54 -2.02 -2.72
N GLN A 195 -29.64 -1.79 -4.02
CA GLN A 195 -30.68 -0.95 -4.61
C GLN A 195 -32.03 -1.65 -4.63
#